data_AF-A0A2N2J973-F1
#
_entry.id   AF-A0A2N2J973-F1
#
_cell.length_a   1.000
_cell.length_b   1.000
_cell.length_c   1.000
_cell.angle_alpha   90.00
_cell.angle_beta   90.00
_cell.angle_gamma   90.00
#
_symmetry.space_group_name_H-M   'P 1'
#
loop_
_entity.id
_entity.type
_entity.pdbx_description
1 polymer ?
#
loop_
_entity_poly.entity_id
_entity_poly.type
_entity_poly.pdbx_seq_one_letter_code
_entity_poly.pdbx_strand_id
1 'polypeptide(L)'
;MNCVEKSVQPDTAADVTGKIVWKVAKTPAARKLVIAVVREALKDWSGDSRLKARMSATVEQVVDQVLSSKAEVPGMIVSDADYAETLRPVVRELIESIDFGELKEAADFHKDNIAAVVRMANEEMWRYPAKVICLLSLLPAAVNMAVSATNETLKPINNLAPDLLGDVVFSLVDDIDGKNIGRLINELSELVRKIHIGSTLLGEPGKPQSANNLSRLTRETMSTVDINLLLKARTYITEIKEISLKTFIDQLEHSPELSSEFFQNHFLSIVAFIRTWSRKADAFERLFSEEDIAREFAKGMGEIDAQEVANTISRLCGIVNRVRAVTPGVIRNTLSQAVNSLDAQEVGETARWLTGDIVESLKPVASEVLPPLIRGIADLLRPDPAGGSREINEALAYLKSAINSKEAVL
;
A
#
# COMPACT_ATOMS: atom_id res chain seq x y z
N MET A 1 2.89 53.86 25.34
CA MET A 1 3.59 52.62 25.76
C MET A 1 3.03 51.49 24.91
N ASN A 2 3.72 51.13 23.83
CA ASN A 2 3.33 50.01 22.98
C ASN A 2 4.12 48.78 23.44
N CYS A 3 3.49 47.90 24.23
CA CYS A 3 4.00 46.56 24.47
C CYS A 3 3.81 45.74 23.20
N VAL A 4 4.89 45.58 22.44
CA VAL A 4 4.96 44.59 21.36
C VAL A 4 5.18 43.24 22.03
N GLU A 5 4.13 42.42 22.10
CA GLU A 5 4.24 40.99 22.39
C GLU A 5 5.01 40.34 21.24
N LYS A 6 6.28 40.00 21.47
CA LYS A 6 7.03 39.09 20.60
C LYS A 6 6.48 37.68 20.84
N SER A 7 5.76 37.14 19.86
CA SER A 7 5.44 35.72 19.82
C SER A 7 6.74 34.92 19.67
N VAL A 8 7.12 34.21 20.72
CA VAL A 8 8.21 33.22 20.67
C VAL A 8 7.63 31.97 20.04
N GLN A 9 7.95 31.70 18.77
CA GLN A 9 7.69 30.39 18.18
C GLN A 9 8.58 29.35 18.90
N PRO A 10 8.04 28.23 19.38
CA PRO A 10 8.86 27.18 19.95
C PRO A 10 9.67 26.52 18.83
N ASP A 11 11.00 26.49 18.99
CA ASP A 11 11.92 25.70 18.15
C ASP A 11 11.33 24.30 17.96
N THR A 12 11.23 23.83 16.71
CA THR A 12 10.70 22.50 16.46
C THR A 12 11.66 21.45 17.01
N ALA A 13 11.16 20.27 17.41
CA ALA A 13 12.02 19.19 17.92
C ALA A 13 13.11 18.76 16.91
N ALA A 14 12.86 18.99 15.61
CA ALA A 14 13.85 18.80 14.54
C ALA A 14 15.01 19.80 14.65
N ASP A 15 14.73 21.07 14.97
CA ASP A 15 15.74 22.12 15.13
C ASP A 15 16.64 21.85 16.33
N VAL A 16 16.04 21.42 17.45
CA VAL A 16 16.80 21.07 18.65
C VAL A 16 17.69 19.85 18.37
N THR A 17 17.17 18.84 17.68
CA THR A 17 17.94 17.62 17.34
C THR A 17 19.05 17.92 16.33
N GLY A 18 18.77 18.72 15.30
CA GLY A 18 19.77 19.19 14.33
C GLY A 18 20.87 20.01 14.98
N LYS A 19 20.52 20.94 15.88
CA LYS A 19 21.49 21.72 16.67
C LYS A 19 22.35 20.82 17.56
N ILE A 20 21.79 19.76 18.16
CA ILE A 20 22.54 18.80 18.98
C ILE A 20 23.47 17.95 18.13
N VAL A 21 22.99 17.34 17.03
CA VAL A 21 23.81 16.53 16.11
C VAL A 21 24.94 17.36 15.54
N TRP A 22 24.68 18.61 15.14
CA TRP A 22 25.69 19.55 14.66
C TRP A 22 26.73 19.90 15.72
N LYS A 23 26.31 20.18 16.96
CA LYS A 23 27.22 20.42 18.08
C LYS A 23 28.08 19.20 18.39
N VAL A 24 27.51 17.99 18.31
CA VAL A 24 28.24 16.74 18.51
C VAL A 24 29.24 16.52 17.37
N ALA A 25 28.84 16.72 16.11
CA ALA A 25 29.72 16.61 14.94
C ALA A 25 30.91 17.59 14.98
N LYS A 26 30.71 18.77 15.58
CA LYS A 26 31.77 19.77 15.81
C LYS A 26 32.68 19.48 16.99
N THR A 27 32.41 18.47 17.81
CA THR A 27 33.36 18.09 18.87
C THR A 27 34.69 17.66 18.25
N PRO A 28 35.85 17.99 18.86
CA PRO A 28 37.15 17.62 18.29
C PRO A 28 37.29 16.11 18.03
N ALA A 29 36.63 15.26 18.84
CA ALA A 29 36.66 13.82 18.67
C ALA A 29 35.79 13.36 17.47
N ALA A 30 34.56 13.86 17.35
CA ALA A 30 33.68 13.52 16.23
C ALA A 30 34.21 14.10 14.91
N ARG A 31 34.74 15.32 14.92
CA ARG A 31 35.38 15.92 13.74
C ARG A 31 36.57 15.07 13.26
N LYS A 32 37.44 14.64 14.17
CA LYS A 32 38.56 13.74 13.83
C LYS A 32 38.05 12.42 13.24
N LEU A 33 36.99 11.86 13.81
CA LEU A 33 36.38 10.63 13.30
C LEU A 33 35.79 10.82 11.89
N VAL A 34 34.97 11.87 11.69
CA VAL A 34 34.35 12.18 10.40
C VAL A 34 35.40 12.45 9.34
N ILE A 35 36.42 13.27 9.64
CA ILE A 35 37.51 13.54 8.71
C ILE A 35 38.32 12.28 8.42
N ALA A 36 38.60 11.43 9.42
CA ALA A 36 39.32 10.18 9.19
C ALA A 36 38.53 9.21 8.31
N VAL A 37 37.22 9.07 8.54
CA VAL A 37 36.34 8.22 7.72
C VAL A 37 36.21 8.77 6.31
N VAL A 38 35.98 10.08 6.16
CA VAL A 38 35.89 10.74 4.85
C VAL A 38 37.21 10.60 4.10
N ARG A 39 38.35 10.84 4.75
CA ARG A 39 39.68 10.71 4.14
C ARG A 39 39.97 9.27 3.72
N GLU A 40 39.68 8.28 4.56
CA GLU A 40 39.94 6.88 4.20
C GLU A 40 39.03 6.43 3.05
N ALA A 41 37.74 6.81 3.08
CA ALA A 41 36.80 6.51 1.99
C ALA A 41 37.19 7.21 0.67
N LEU A 42 37.62 8.47 0.73
CA LEU A 42 38.07 9.22 -0.44
C LEU A 42 39.41 8.73 -0.97
N LYS A 43 40.31 8.26 -0.10
CA LYS A 43 41.57 7.65 -0.48
C LYS A 43 41.35 6.31 -1.20
N ASP A 44 40.45 5.48 -0.67
CA ASP A 44 40.06 4.21 -1.32
C ASP A 44 39.38 4.47 -2.67
N TRP A 45 38.49 5.47 -2.73
CA TRP A 45 37.82 5.88 -3.97
C TRP A 45 38.76 6.48 -5.02
N SER A 46 39.73 7.29 -4.60
CA SER A 46 40.63 7.98 -5.53
C SER A 46 41.67 7.06 -6.16
N GLY A 47 42.09 6.01 -5.46
CA GLY A 47 43.09 5.06 -5.94
C GLY A 47 44.32 5.79 -6.50
N ASP A 48 44.72 5.43 -7.73
CA ASP A 48 45.83 6.10 -8.45
C ASP A 48 45.37 7.25 -9.38
N SER A 49 44.07 7.58 -9.42
CA SER A 49 43.54 8.60 -10.33
C SER A 49 43.82 10.01 -9.83
N ARG A 50 44.57 10.79 -10.62
CA ARG A 50 44.89 12.20 -10.32
C ARG A 50 43.65 13.10 -10.27
N LEU A 51 42.64 12.81 -11.09
CA LEU A 51 41.39 13.57 -11.09
C LEU A 51 40.59 13.30 -9.81
N LYS A 52 40.43 12.02 -9.45
CA LYS A 52 39.72 11.62 -8.23
C LYS A 52 40.45 12.07 -6.97
N ALA A 53 41.78 12.07 -6.97
CA ALA A 53 42.57 12.63 -5.87
C ALA A 53 42.32 14.14 -5.70
N ARG A 54 42.15 14.87 -6.81
CA ARG A 54 41.82 16.30 -6.76
C ARG A 54 40.39 16.54 -6.25
N MET A 55 39.42 15.75 -6.69
CA MET A 55 38.04 15.81 -6.18
C MET A 55 37.97 15.45 -4.70
N SER A 56 38.71 14.42 -4.29
CA SER A 56 38.84 14.01 -2.89
C SER A 56 39.39 15.13 -2.02
N ALA A 57 40.44 15.82 -2.49
CA ALA A 57 40.99 16.97 -1.78
C ALA A 57 39.96 18.11 -1.63
N THR A 58 39.15 18.38 -2.67
CA THR A 58 38.06 19.37 -2.60
C THR A 58 37.00 18.95 -1.59
N VAL A 59 36.58 17.68 -1.58
CA VAL A 59 35.59 17.17 -0.61
C VAL A 59 36.15 17.21 0.82
N GLU A 60 37.41 16.81 1.04
CA GLU A 60 38.06 16.92 2.34
C GLU A 60 38.12 18.38 2.81
N GLN A 61 38.47 19.31 1.92
CA GLN A 61 38.53 20.73 2.22
C GLN A 61 37.15 21.29 2.58
N VAL A 62 36.10 20.90 1.85
CA VAL A 62 34.73 21.28 2.15
C VAL A 62 34.29 20.75 3.50
N VAL A 63 34.50 19.45 3.77
CA VAL A 63 34.15 18.82 5.05
C VAL A 63 34.91 19.49 6.20
N ASP A 64 36.20 19.76 6.02
CA ASP A 64 37.00 20.44 7.04
C ASP A 64 36.55 21.89 7.25
N GLN A 65 36.23 22.64 6.20
CA GLN A 65 35.73 24.02 6.29
C GLN A 65 34.36 24.09 6.98
N VAL A 66 33.46 23.17 6.63
CA VAL A 66 32.11 23.05 7.22
C VAL A 66 32.21 22.72 8.72
N LEU A 67 33.07 21.77 9.09
CA LEU A 67 33.31 21.38 10.48
C LEU A 67 34.15 22.40 11.27
N SER A 68 35.02 23.16 10.60
CA SER A 68 35.89 24.19 11.20
C SER A 68 35.23 25.55 11.33
N SER A 69 34.14 25.82 10.60
CA SER A 69 33.43 27.09 10.66
C SER A 69 33.09 27.43 12.11
N LYS A 70 33.85 28.37 12.70
CA LYS A 70 33.59 28.89 14.03
C LYS A 70 32.23 29.59 13.96
N ALA A 71 31.24 29.07 14.68
CA ALA A 71 30.02 29.82 14.96
C ALA A 71 30.35 30.88 16.03
N GLU A 72 31.20 31.85 15.69
CA GLU A 72 31.39 33.06 16.49
C GLU A 72 30.53 34.17 15.89
N VAL A 73 29.21 34.09 16.14
CA VAL A 73 28.38 35.28 16.23
C VAL A 73 27.59 35.17 17.54
N PRO A 74 28.09 35.77 18.64
CA PRO A 74 27.36 35.80 19.90
C PRO A 74 26.11 36.67 19.71
N GLY A 75 24.93 36.05 19.73
CA GLY A 75 23.65 36.77 19.84
C GLY A 75 22.76 36.82 18.60
N MET A 76 23.15 36.21 17.47
CA MET A 76 22.28 36.10 16.30
C MET A 76 21.65 34.70 16.28
N ILE A 77 20.32 34.64 16.45
CA ILE A 77 19.54 33.44 16.13
C ILE A 77 19.77 33.23 14.64
N VAL A 78 20.65 32.29 14.27
CA VAL A 78 20.86 31.89 12.88
C VAL A 78 19.53 31.37 12.39
N SER A 79 18.89 32.12 11.49
CA SER A 79 17.65 31.68 10.87
C SER A 79 17.95 30.58 9.85
N ASP A 80 17.01 29.68 9.58
CA ASP A 80 17.21 28.59 8.60
C ASP A 80 17.63 29.12 7.21
N ALA A 81 17.22 30.34 6.88
CA ALA A 81 17.63 31.04 5.65
C ALA A 81 19.13 31.33 5.60
N ASP A 82 19.77 31.64 6.73
CA ASP A 82 21.20 31.97 6.79
C ASP A 82 22.08 30.73 6.55
N TYR A 83 21.61 29.54 6.94
CA TYR A 83 22.35 28.28 6.75
C TYR A 83 22.34 27.81 5.30
N ALA A 84 21.17 27.82 4.66
CA ALA A 84 21.02 27.40 3.26
C ALA A 84 21.81 28.33 2.30
N GLU A 85 21.77 29.64 2.53
CA GLU A 85 22.54 30.61 1.74
C GLU A 85 24.05 30.44 1.91
N THR A 86 24.50 30.05 3.10
CA THR A 86 25.92 29.75 3.36
C THR A 86 26.39 28.47 2.65
N LEU A 87 25.53 27.45 2.54
CA LEU A 87 25.87 26.19 1.86
C LEU A 87 25.69 26.24 0.34
N ARG A 88 24.86 27.13 -0.19
CA ARG A 88 24.58 27.23 -1.63
C ARG A 88 25.83 27.30 -2.52
N PRO A 89 26.84 28.17 -2.27
CA PRO A 89 28.03 28.21 -3.12
C PRO A 89 28.82 26.89 -3.07
N VAL A 90 28.90 26.26 -1.89
CA VAL A 90 29.59 24.98 -1.70
C VAL A 90 28.89 23.85 -2.47
N VAL A 91 27.57 23.77 -2.38
CA VAL A 91 26.78 22.78 -3.12
C VAL A 91 26.89 23.01 -4.62
N ARG A 92 26.90 24.27 -5.08
CA ARG A 92 27.08 24.58 -6.50
C ARG A 92 28.44 24.12 -7.01
N GLU A 93 29.52 24.48 -6.32
CA GLU A 93 30.87 24.08 -6.69
C GLU A 93 31.02 22.55 -6.68
N LEU A 94 30.37 21.87 -5.73
CA LEU A 94 30.32 20.41 -5.68
C LEU A 94 29.60 19.83 -6.91
N ILE A 95 28.40 20.32 -7.26
CA ILE A 95 27.64 19.85 -8.43
C ILE A 95 28.40 20.12 -9.73
N GLU A 96 29.04 21.29 -9.87
CA GLU A 96 29.81 21.66 -11.06
C GLU A 96 31.09 20.81 -11.23
N SER A 97 31.62 20.25 -10.13
CA SER A 97 32.86 19.45 -10.13
C SER A 97 32.63 17.94 -10.13
N ILE A 98 31.43 17.46 -9.80
CA ILE A 98 31.09 16.03 -9.82
C ILE A 98 30.77 15.59 -11.24
N ASP A 99 31.54 14.62 -11.74
CA ASP A 99 31.13 13.79 -12.87
C ASP A 99 30.22 12.66 -12.35
N PHE A 100 28.92 12.77 -12.63
CA PHE A 100 27.92 11.78 -12.21
C PHE A 100 28.10 10.43 -12.93
N GLY A 101 28.76 10.39 -14.09
CA GLY A 101 29.15 9.16 -14.78
C GLY A 101 30.23 8.41 -14.00
N GLU A 102 31.30 9.09 -13.59
CA GLU A 102 32.33 8.48 -12.74
C GLU A 102 31.78 8.06 -11.36
N LEU A 103 30.81 8.80 -10.82
CA LEU A 103 30.11 8.43 -9.59
C LEU A 103 29.34 7.11 -9.76
N LYS A 104 28.64 6.92 -10.89
CA LYS A 104 27.98 5.64 -11.21
C LYS A 104 29.00 4.51 -11.30
N GLU A 105 30.08 4.70 -12.05
CA GLU A 105 31.14 3.68 -12.20
C GLU A 105 31.77 3.30 -10.85
N ALA A 106 32.02 4.29 -9.99
CA ALA A 106 32.51 4.04 -8.65
C ALA A 106 31.48 3.27 -7.80
N ALA A 107 30.22 3.68 -7.82
CA ALA A 107 29.16 2.97 -7.10
C ALA A 107 29.04 1.51 -7.57
N ASP A 108 29.16 1.26 -8.88
CA ASP A 108 29.16 -0.07 -9.47
C ASP A 108 30.37 -0.91 -9.04
N PHE A 109 31.56 -0.30 -8.96
CA PHE A 109 32.79 -0.98 -8.54
C PHE A 109 32.79 -1.35 -7.05
N HIS A 110 32.13 -0.56 -6.20
CA HIS A 110 32.15 -0.75 -4.74
C HIS A 110 30.96 -1.54 -4.18
N LYS A 111 30.05 -2.09 -5.01
CA LYS A 111 28.85 -2.82 -4.56
C LYS A 111 29.15 -3.88 -3.50
N ASP A 112 30.19 -4.70 -3.73
CA ASP A 112 30.56 -5.78 -2.81
C ASP A 112 31.25 -5.27 -1.54
N ASN A 113 32.06 -4.22 -1.65
CA ASN A 113 32.78 -3.63 -0.53
C ASN A 113 31.83 -2.91 0.44
N ILE A 114 30.81 -2.24 -0.07
CA ILE A 114 29.78 -1.58 0.75
C ILE A 114 29.04 -2.63 1.59
N ALA A 115 28.66 -3.77 0.99
CA ALA A 115 28.00 -4.85 1.73
C ALA A 115 28.87 -5.40 2.87
N ALA A 116 30.17 -5.54 2.66
CA ALA A 116 31.12 -5.96 3.70
C ALA A 116 31.23 -4.94 4.85
N VAL A 117 31.31 -3.65 4.52
CA VAL A 117 31.34 -2.56 5.52
C VAL A 117 30.03 -2.52 6.33
N VAL A 118 28.88 -2.62 5.66
CA VAL A 118 27.58 -2.66 6.33
C VAL A 118 27.47 -3.86 7.25
N ARG A 119 27.97 -5.04 6.83
CA ARG A 119 27.98 -6.25 7.67
C ARG A 119 28.84 -6.03 8.93
N MET A 120 30.07 -5.57 8.78
CA MET A 120 30.97 -5.27 9.89
C MET A 120 30.35 -4.26 10.86
N ALA A 121 29.78 -3.16 10.33
CA ALA A 121 29.12 -2.15 11.15
C ALA A 121 27.91 -2.73 11.90
N ASN A 122 27.08 -3.53 11.23
CA ASN A 122 25.94 -4.20 11.84
C ASN A 122 26.37 -5.15 12.96
N GLU A 123 27.38 -6.00 12.73
CA GLU A 123 27.94 -6.90 13.73
C GLU A 123 28.42 -6.14 14.98
N GLU A 124 29.14 -5.03 14.80
CA GLU A 124 29.66 -4.23 15.91
C GLU A 124 28.54 -3.48 16.65
N MET A 125 27.53 -2.95 15.94
CA MET A 125 26.38 -2.29 16.56
C MET A 125 25.59 -3.24 17.48
N TRP A 126 25.33 -4.47 17.04
CA TRP A 126 24.55 -5.43 17.83
C TRP A 126 25.28 -5.98 19.06
N ARG A 127 26.61 -5.79 19.17
CA ARG A 127 27.35 -6.03 20.42
C ARG A 127 26.94 -5.07 21.54
N TYR A 128 26.35 -3.92 21.20
CA TYR A 128 25.91 -2.90 22.16
C TYR A 128 24.40 -2.62 22.01
N PRO A 129 23.51 -3.55 22.39
CA PRO A 129 22.07 -3.44 22.14
C PRO A 129 21.44 -2.17 22.74
N ALA A 130 21.93 -1.70 23.90
CA ALA A 130 21.46 -0.45 24.50
C ALA A 130 21.72 0.77 23.59
N LYS A 131 22.87 0.83 22.91
CA LYS A 131 23.17 1.91 21.95
C LYS A 131 22.26 1.82 20.73
N VAL A 132 21.95 0.60 20.26
CA VAL A 132 20.98 0.40 19.17
C VAL A 132 19.61 0.94 19.57
N ILE A 133 19.11 0.62 20.77
CA ILE A 133 17.83 1.14 21.27
C ILE A 133 17.85 2.68 21.35
N CYS A 134 18.94 3.28 21.84
CA CYS A 134 19.09 4.73 21.85
C CYS A 134 19.07 5.32 20.43
N LEU A 135 19.72 4.69 19.45
CA LEU A 135 19.66 5.11 18.04
C LEU A 135 18.24 4.97 17.48
N LEU A 136 17.51 3.90 17.82
CA LEU A 136 16.12 3.71 17.40
C LEU A 136 15.21 4.82 17.93
N SER A 137 15.52 5.41 19.09
CA SER A 137 14.77 6.56 19.63
C SER A 137 14.89 7.83 18.77
N LEU A 138 15.93 7.93 17.93
CA LEU A 138 16.12 9.03 16.98
C LEU A 138 15.31 8.83 15.70
N LEU A 139 14.79 7.63 15.44
CA LEU A 139 14.08 7.31 14.20
C LEU A 139 12.90 8.25 13.92
N PRO A 140 12.01 8.60 14.89
CA PRO A 140 10.91 9.49 14.59
C PRO A 140 11.37 10.87 14.09
N ALA A 141 12.41 11.44 14.70
CA ALA A 141 12.99 12.71 14.28
C ALA A 141 13.63 12.60 12.89
N ALA A 142 14.37 11.50 12.63
CA ALA A 142 14.97 11.23 11.33
C ALA A 142 13.90 11.04 10.24
N VAL A 143 12.81 10.33 10.52
CA VAL A 143 11.68 10.14 9.60
C VAL A 143 11.02 11.47 9.29
N ASN A 144 10.73 12.30 10.28
CA ASN A 144 10.13 13.62 10.06
C ASN A 144 11.03 14.51 9.19
N MET A 145 12.34 14.53 9.48
CA MET A 145 13.31 15.27 8.67
C MET A 145 13.38 14.73 7.24
N ALA A 146 13.38 13.40 7.07
CA ALA A 146 13.39 12.77 5.76
C ALA A 146 12.11 13.07 4.97
N VAL A 147 10.93 13.09 5.61
CA VAL A 147 9.66 13.47 4.98
C VAL A 147 9.71 14.93 4.51
N SER A 148 10.18 15.85 5.36
CA SER A 148 10.34 17.25 4.98
C SER A 148 11.32 17.44 3.81
N ALA A 149 12.48 16.78 3.86
CA ALA A 149 13.48 16.84 2.79
C ALA A 149 12.96 16.23 1.48
N THR A 150 12.26 15.10 1.56
CA THR A 150 11.64 14.45 0.40
C THR A 150 10.58 15.35 -0.22
N ASN A 151 9.76 16.02 0.59
CA ASN A 151 8.75 16.96 0.10
C ASN A 151 9.37 18.11 -0.69
N GLU A 152 10.45 18.73 -0.20
CA GLU A 152 11.16 19.78 -0.94
C GLU A 152 11.84 19.25 -2.21
N THR A 153 12.34 18.01 -2.19
CA THR A 153 13.00 17.38 -3.35
C THR A 153 12.00 17.00 -4.45
N LEU A 154 10.79 16.58 -4.09
CA LEU A 154 9.75 16.20 -5.05
C LEU A 154 9.13 17.40 -5.76
N LYS A 155 9.15 18.60 -5.16
CA LYS A 155 8.58 19.82 -5.78
C LYS A 155 9.16 20.11 -7.17
N PRO A 156 10.49 20.15 -7.39
CA PRO A 156 11.05 20.28 -8.73
C PRO A 156 10.71 19.12 -9.67
N ILE A 157 10.69 17.88 -9.17
CA ILE A 157 10.40 16.69 -9.97
C ILE A 157 8.97 16.74 -10.52
N ASN A 158 8.01 17.22 -9.73
CA ASN A 158 6.63 17.41 -10.14
C ASN A 158 6.45 18.47 -11.25
N ASN A 159 7.48 19.26 -11.55
CA ASN A 159 7.47 20.22 -12.67
C ASN A 159 8.10 19.63 -13.95
N LEU A 160 8.66 18.42 -13.91
CA LEU A 160 9.18 17.75 -15.10
C LEU A 160 8.04 17.26 -15.99
N ALA A 161 8.30 17.20 -17.30
CA ALA A 161 7.36 16.63 -18.23
C ALA A 161 7.20 15.11 -17.97
N PRO A 162 5.97 14.56 -17.98
CA PRO A 162 5.73 13.15 -17.62
C PRO A 162 6.48 12.13 -18.47
N ASP A 163 6.71 12.43 -19.75
CA ASP A 163 7.48 11.63 -20.69
C ASP A 163 8.95 11.51 -20.25
N LEU A 164 9.60 12.65 -19.97
CA LEU A 164 10.99 12.67 -19.50
C LEU A 164 11.16 11.94 -18.17
N LEU A 165 10.23 12.13 -17.23
CA LEU A 165 10.26 11.42 -15.95
C LEU A 165 10.06 9.92 -16.14
N GLY A 166 9.13 9.53 -17.02
CA GLY A 166 8.89 8.13 -17.37
C GLY A 166 10.14 7.46 -17.91
N ASP A 167 10.79 8.06 -18.90
CA ASP A 167 12.01 7.51 -19.52
C ASP A 167 13.13 7.30 -18.49
N VAL A 168 13.38 8.28 -17.62
CA VAL A 168 14.39 8.17 -16.56
C VAL A 168 14.02 7.05 -15.58
N VAL A 169 12.76 6.97 -15.14
CA VAL A 169 12.32 5.94 -14.19
C VAL A 169 12.44 4.54 -14.80
N PHE A 170 11.99 4.33 -16.04
CA PHE A 170 12.09 3.02 -16.68
C PHE A 170 13.53 2.60 -16.92
N SER A 171 14.40 3.53 -17.34
CA SER A 171 15.84 3.24 -17.47
C SER A 171 16.48 2.84 -16.14
N LEU A 172 16.02 3.40 -15.02
CA LEU A 172 16.51 3.02 -13.69
C LEU A 172 15.99 1.65 -13.26
N VAL A 173 14.74 1.33 -13.61
CA VAL A 173 14.11 0.03 -13.28
C VAL A 173 14.85 -1.13 -13.95
N ASP A 174 15.32 -0.95 -15.19
CA ASP A 174 16.06 -1.98 -15.92
C ASP A 174 17.39 -2.38 -15.24
N ASP A 175 18.01 -1.46 -14.50
CA ASP A 175 19.27 -1.70 -13.78
C ASP A 175 19.06 -2.36 -12.39
N ILE A 176 17.81 -2.61 -11.97
CA ILE A 176 17.52 -3.15 -10.62
C ILE A 176 17.59 -4.69 -10.58
N ASP A 177 18.39 -5.23 -9.67
CA ASP A 177 18.47 -6.67 -9.43
C ASP A 177 17.28 -7.21 -8.63
N GLY A 178 16.30 -7.76 -9.35
CA GLY A 178 15.12 -8.40 -8.78
C GLY A 178 15.41 -9.53 -7.78
N LYS A 179 16.56 -10.23 -7.87
CA LYS A 179 16.92 -11.28 -6.90
C LYS A 179 17.25 -10.68 -5.53
N ASN A 180 18.01 -9.58 -5.53
CA ASN A 180 18.33 -8.87 -4.30
C ASN A 180 17.09 -8.22 -3.69
N ILE A 181 16.16 -7.70 -4.51
CA ILE A 181 14.84 -7.28 -4.03
C ILE A 181 14.12 -8.45 -3.35
N GLY A 182 14.07 -9.62 -3.98
CA GLY A 182 13.41 -10.80 -3.42
C GLY A 182 13.97 -11.20 -2.04
N ARG A 183 15.30 -11.16 -1.88
CA ARG A 183 15.94 -11.40 -0.56
C ARG A 183 15.53 -10.34 0.46
N LEU A 184 15.52 -9.07 0.08
CA LEU A 184 15.09 -7.99 0.95
C LEU A 184 13.61 -8.15 1.36
N ILE A 185 12.73 -8.51 0.42
CA ILE A 185 11.30 -8.78 0.69
C ILE A 185 11.15 -9.89 1.73
N ASN A 186 11.95 -10.95 1.67
CA ASN A 186 11.91 -12.03 2.66
C ASN A 186 12.26 -11.52 4.07
N GLU A 187 13.37 -10.78 4.20
CA GLU A 187 13.78 -10.22 5.50
C GLU A 187 12.75 -9.21 6.05
N LEU A 188 12.16 -8.39 5.18
CA LEU A 188 11.08 -7.48 5.54
C LEU A 188 9.81 -8.22 5.95
N SER A 189 9.47 -9.32 5.28
CA SER A 189 8.30 -10.14 5.64
C SER A 189 8.47 -10.75 7.04
N GLU A 190 9.67 -11.24 7.36
CA GLU A 190 10.00 -11.71 8.70
C GLU A 190 9.97 -10.59 9.74
N LEU A 191 10.42 -9.39 9.39
CA LEU A 191 10.32 -8.22 10.25
C LEU A 191 8.85 -7.84 10.54
N VAL A 192 8.01 -7.76 9.51
CA VAL A 192 6.57 -7.48 9.64
C VAL A 192 5.91 -8.54 10.52
N ARG A 193 6.22 -9.83 10.32
CA ARG A 193 5.74 -10.92 11.16
C ARG A 193 6.11 -10.71 12.64
N LYS A 194 7.37 -10.37 12.93
CA LYS A 194 7.85 -10.11 14.30
C LYS A 194 7.18 -8.89 14.93
N ILE A 195 7.03 -7.79 14.18
CA ILE A 195 6.33 -6.58 14.64
C ILE A 195 4.87 -6.89 14.94
N HIS A 196 4.19 -7.64 14.06
CA HIS A 196 2.79 -8.01 14.26
C HIS A 196 2.61 -8.86 15.52
N ILE A 197 3.43 -9.90 15.70
CA ILE A 197 3.41 -10.75 16.91
C ILE A 197 3.70 -9.89 18.15
N GLY A 198 4.73 -9.05 18.11
CA GLY A 198 5.06 -8.14 19.21
C GLY A 198 3.91 -7.20 19.55
N SER A 199 3.24 -6.63 18.55
CA SER A 199 2.07 -5.76 18.76
C SER A 199 0.88 -6.50 19.38
N THR A 200 0.69 -7.78 19.07
CA THR A 200 -0.36 -8.61 19.68
C THR A 200 -0.01 -8.96 21.12
N LEU A 201 1.28 -9.22 21.41
CA LEU A 201 1.75 -9.52 22.77
C LEU A 201 1.71 -8.31 23.71
N LEU A 202 1.95 -7.11 23.19
CA LEU A 202 1.93 -5.86 23.97
C LEU A 202 0.52 -5.24 24.09
N GLY A 203 -0.42 -5.65 23.24
CA GLY A 203 -1.80 -5.17 23.23
C GLY A 203 -2.67 -5.86 24.28
N GLU A 204 -3.90 -5.36 24.43
CA GLU A 204 -4.93 -6.07 25.19
C GLU A 204 -5.47 -7.27 24.38
N PRO A 205 -6.01 -8.31 25.02
CA PRO A 205 -6.66 -9.42 24.31
C PRO A 205 -7.70 -8.93 23.29
N GLY A 206 -7.47 -9.19 22.01
CA GLY A 206 -8.34 -8.78 20.91
C GLY A 206 -8.13 -7.36 20.37
N LYS A 207 -7.17 -6.58 20.91
CA LYS A 207 -6.84 -5.22 20.43
C LYS A 207 -5.32 -5.00 20.38
N PRO A 208 -4.68 -5.22 19.21
CA PRO A 208 -3.26 -4.94 19.03
C PRO A 208 -2.94 -3.46 19.28
N GLN A 209 -1.85 -3.18 19.99
CA GLN A 209 -1.44 -1.81 20.33
C GLN A 209 -1.22 -0.92 19.09
N SER A 210 -0.76 -1.52 17.98
CA SER A 210 -0.53 -0.84 16.70
C SER A 210 -1.79 -0.20 16.10
N ALA A 211 -2.98 -0.75 16.35
CA ALA A 211 -4.22 -0.24 15.77
C ALA A 211 -4.52 1.21 16.18
N ASN A 212 -4.31 1.55 17.45
CA ASN A 212 -4.60 2.90 17.98
C ASN A 212 -3.61 3.94 17.45
N ASN A 213 -2.32 3.62 17.48
CA ASN A 213 -1.26 4.52 17.01
C ASN A 213 -1.37 4.76 15.50
N LEU A 214 -1.64 3.70 14.73
CA LEU A 214 -1.82 3.81 13.29
C LEU A 214 -3.07 4.61 12.93
N SER A 215 -4.19 4.43 13.66
CA SER A 215 -5.40 5.20 13.41
C SER A 215 -5.20 6.70 13.60
N ARG A 216 -4.42 7.12 14.61
CA ARG A 216 -4.10 8.54 14.82
C ARG A 216 -3.25 9.09 13.67
N LEU A 217 -2.16 8.41 13.34
CA LEU A 217 -1.26 8.83 12.25
C LEU A 217 -1.97 8.89 10.90
N THR A 218 -2.81 7.89 10.60
CA THR A 218 -3.62 7.87 9.38
C THR A 218 -4.58 9.06 9.33
N ARG A 219 -5.22 9.42 10.44
CA ARG A 219 -6.13 10.58 10.50
C ARG A 219 -5.39 11.90 10.22
N GLU A 220 -4.24 12.09 10.87
CA GLU A 220 -3.40 13.26 10.65
C GLU A 220 -2.93 13.35 9.20
N THR A 221 -2.46 12.23 8.63
CA THR A 221 -2.01 12.17 7.23
C THR A 221 -3.15 12.46 6.25
N MET A 222 -4.32 11.81 6.43
CA MET A 222 -5.47 12.00 5.55
C MET A 222 -6.02 13.43 5.58
N SER A 223 -5.80 14.18 6.66
CA SER A 223 -6.21 15.59 6.74
C SER A 223 -5.40 16.53 5.84
N THR A 224 -4.21 16.10 5.39
CA THR A 224 -3.32 16.89 4.53
C THR A 224 -3.26 16.42 3.08
N VAL A 225 -3.71 15.19 2.80
CA VAL A 225 -3.63 14.60 1.47
C VAL A 225 -4.73 15.14 0.57
N ASP A 226 -4.36 15.54 -0.66
CA ASP A 226 -5.34 15.76 -1.73
C ASP A 226 -5.95 14.41 -2.14
N ILE A 227 -7.18 14.18 -1.69
CA ILE A 227 -7.91 12.94 -1.95
C ILE A 227 -8.18 12.72 -3.44
N ASN A 228 -8.39 13.78 -4.23
CA ASN A 228 -8.64 13.64 -5.66
C ASN A 228 -7.37 13.19 -6.38
N LEU A 229 -6.22 13.77 -6.04
CA LEU A 229 -4.93 13.33 -6.58
C LEU A 229 -4.62 11.89 -6.15
N LEU A 230 -4.88 11.54 -4.89
CA LEU A 230 -4.70 10.19 -4.37
C LEU A 230 -5.56 9.15 -5.13
N LEU A 231 -6.82 9.47 -5.41
CA LEU A 231 -7.72 8.58 -6.15
C LEU A 231 -7.24 8.36 -7.59
N LYS A 232 -6.75 9.40 -8.27
CA LYS A 232 -6.15 9.26 -9.61
C LYS A 232 -4.89 8.40 -9.58
N ALA A 233 -3.99 8.67 -8.63
CA ALA A 233 -2.77 7.89 -8.45
C ALA A 233 -3.08 6.41 -8.17
N ARG A 234 -4.13 6.13 -7.40
CA ARG A 234 -4.58 4.76 -7.12
C ARG A 234 -5.00 4.02 -8.38
N THR A 235 -5.63 4.67 -9.36
CA THR A 235 -6.00 4.04 -10.64
C THR A 235 -4.75 3.55 -11.36
N TYR A 236 -3.73 4.39 -11.54
CA TYR A 236 -2.47 4.01 -12.16
C TYR A 236 -1.74 2.89 -11.39
N ILE A 237 -1.75 2.93 -10.06
CA ILE A 237 -1.18 1.85 -9.23
C ILE A 237 -1.95 0.54 -9.41
N THR A 238 -3.26 0.60 -9.65
CA THR A 238 -4.08 -0.60 -9.84
C THR A 238 -3.72 -1.30 -11.15
N GLU A 239 -3.48 -0.56 -12.22
CA GLU A 239 -2.99 -1.10 -13.51
C GLU A 239 -1.62 -1.78 -13.35
N ILE A 240 -0.67 -1.12 -12.67
CA ILE A 240 0.66 -1.70 -12.38
C ILE A 240 0.53 -2.99 -11.54
N LYS A 241 -0.37 -2.97 -10.55
CA LYS A 241 -0.64 -4.14 -9.70
C LYS A 241 -1.22 -5.29 -10.51
N GLU A 242 -2.09 -5.02 -11.49
CA GLU A 242 -2.67 -6.05 -12.35
C GLU A 242 -1.58 -6.77 -13.17
N ILE A 243 -0.67 -6.03 -13.80
CA ILE A 243 0.46 -6.58 -14.55
C ILE A 243 1.34 -7.46 -13.65
N SER A 244 1.63 -6.95 -12.44
CA SER A 244 2.44 -7.68 -11.45
C SER A 244 1.75 -8.96 -10.98
N LEU A 245 0.45 -8.89 -10.71
CA LEU A 245 -0.35 -10.03 -10.25
C LEU A 245 -0.47 -11.10 -11.34
N LYS A 246 -0.65 -10.69 -12.61
CA LYS A 246 -0.67 -11.62 -13.74
C LYS A 246 0.63 -12.42 -13.82
N THR A 247 1.76 -11.72 -13.80
CA THR A 247 3.09 -12.36 -13.82
C THR A 247 3.29 -13.31 -12.63
N PHE A 248 2.78 -12.93 -11.45
CA PHE A 248 2.80 -13.80 -10.27
C PHE A 248 1.91 -15.03 -10.41
N ILE A 249 0.70 -14.90 -10.99
CA ILE A 249 -0.20 -16.02 -11.25
C ILE A 249 0.46 -17.01 -12.24
N ASP A 250 1.11 -16.51 -13.29
CA ASP A 250 1.86 -17.36 -14.23
C ASP A 250 2.99 -18.14 -13.52
N GLN A 251 3.62 -17.55 -12.51
CA GLN A 251 4.60 -18.26 -11.66
C GLN A 251 3.95 -19.32 -10.76
N LEU A 252 2.76 -19.07 -10.22
CA LEU A 252 2.03 -20.03 -9.38
C LEU A 252 1.70 -21.33 -10.12
N GLU A 253 1.41 -21.25 -11.43
CA GLU A 253 1.15 -22.44 -12.26
C GLU A 253 2.30 -23.46 -12.23
N HIS A 254 3.52 -22.99 -12.00
CA HIS A 254 4.73 -23.83 -11.93
C HIS A 254 5.00 -24.37 -10.52
N SER A 255 4.21 -23.98 -9.51
CA SER A 255 4.41 -24.34 -8.10
C SER A 255 3.09 -24.75 -7.42
N PRO A 256 2.76 -26.06 -7.42
CA PRO A 256 1.50 -26.56 -6.86
C PRO A 256 1.29 -26.27 -5.37
N GLU A 257 2.36 -26.32 -4.58
CA GLU A 257 2.31 -26.01 -3.13
C GLU A 257 1.93 -24.55 -2.88
N LEU A 258 2.62 -23.62 -3.57
CA LEU A 258 2.32 -22.18 -3.48
C LEU A 258 0.91 -21.87 -3.98
N SER A 259 0.46 -22.52 -5.06
CA SER A 259 -0.91 -22.39 -5.57
C SER A 259 -1.96 -22.79 -4.52
N SER A 260 -1.72 -23.86 -3.76
CA SER A 260 -2.64 -24.31 -2.71
C SER A 260 -2.73 -23.31 -1.55
N GLU A 261 -1.59 -22.84 -1.06
CA GLU A 261 -1.54 -21.86 0.02
C GLU A 261 -2.17 -20.52 -0.42
N PHE A 262 -1.85 -20.07 -1.63
CA PHE A 262 -2.45 -18.87 -2.23
C PHE A 262 -3.98 -19.01 -2.32
N PHE A 263 -4.48 -20.16 -2.79
CA PHE A 263 -5.91 -20.43 -2.88
C PHE A 263 -6.61 -20.36 -1.51
N GLN A 264 -6.02 -20.96 -0.47
CA GLN A 264 -6.57 -20.89 0.89
C GLN A 264 -6.60 -19.46 1.45
N ASN A 265 -5.49 -18.74 1.30
CA ASN A 265 -5.37 -17.35 1.73
C ASN A 265 -6.34 -16.43 0.97
N HIS A 266 -6.66 -16.75 -0.28
CA HIS A 266 -7.64 -16.01 -1.06
C HIS A 266 -9.03 -16.02 -0.39
N PHE A 267 -9.51 -17.15 0.12
CA PHE A 267 -10.80 -17.19 0.84
C PHE A 267 -10.80 -16.34 2.11
N LEU A 268 -9.72 -16.37 2.89
CA LEU A 268 -9.60 -15.51 4.07
C LEU A 268 -9.61 -14.02 3.68
N SER A 269 -8.96 -13.69 2.56
CA SER A 269 -8.94 -12.33 2.01
C SER A 269 -10.34 -11.89 1.54
N ILE A 270 -11.14 -12.78 0.94
CA ILE A 270 -12.53 -12.50 0.56
C ILE A 270 -13.36 -12.15 1.79
N VAL A 271 -13.24 -12.90 2.89
CA VAL A 271 -13.99 -12.61 4.12
C VAL A 271 -13.57 -11.25 4.73
N ALA A 272 -12.29 -10.91 4.69
CA ALA A 272 -11.81 -9.59 5.12
C ALA A 272 -12.29 -8.46 4.19
N PHE A 273 -12.35 -8.73 2.88
CA PHE A 273 -12.89 -7.83 1.87
C PHE A 273 -14.38 -7.56 2.10
N ILE A 274 -15.20 -8.60 2.29
CA ILE A 274 -16.64 -8.47 2.57
C ILE A 274 -16.87 -7.61 3.82
N ARG A 275 -16.14 -7.87 4.91
CA ARG A 275 -16.21 -7.05 6.14
C ARG A 275 -15.85 -5.58 5.88
N THR A 276 -14.89 -5.33 5.01
CA THR A 276 -14.47 -3.97 4.66
C THR A 276 -15.49 -3.30 3.73
N TRP A 277 -16.09 -4.06 2.82
CA TRP A 277 -17.13 -3.59 1.91
C TRP A 277 -18.41 -3.21 2.67
N SER A 278 -18.85 -4.03 3.62
CA SER A 278 -19.99 -3.70 4.49
C SER A 278 -19.79 -2.35 5.19
N ARG A 279 -18.61 -2.11 5.80
CA ARG A 279 -18.31 -0.81 6.40
C ARG A 279 -18.31 0.35 5.41
N LYS A 280 -17.97 0.11 4.14
CA LYS A 280 -18.03 1.12 3.08
C LYS A 280 -19.48 1.38 2.65
N ALA A 281 -20.29 0.34 2.53
CA ALA A 281 -21.71 0.46 2.22
C ALA A 281 -22.42 1.30 3.29
N ASP A 282 -22.19 1.01 4.58
CA ASP A 282 -22.72 1.81 5.69
C ASP A 282 -22.28 3.29 5.62
N ALA A 283 -21.05 3.54 5.14
CA ALA A 283 -20.56 4.89 4.96
C ALA A 283 -21.21 5.58 3.75
N PHE A 284 -21.43 4.86 2.65
CA PHE A 284 -22.08 5.41 1.46
C PHE A 284 -23.53 5.78 1.72
N GLU A 285 -24.27 4.92 2.43
CA GLU A 285 -25.64 5.19 2.86
C GLU A 285 -25.74 6.46 3.72
N ARG A 286 -24.71 6.75 4.53
CA ARG A 286 -24.67 7.97 5.35
C ARG A 286 -24.24 9.22 4.60
N LEU A 287 -23.43 9.08 3.55
CA LEU A 287 -22.75 10.18 2.87
C LEU A 287 -23.45 10.64 1.59
N PHE A 288 -24.20 9.75 0.94
CA PHE A 288 -24.84 10.00 -0.35
C PHE A 288 -26.36 9.87 -0.26
N SER A 289 -27.06 10.65 -1.08
CA SER A 289 -28.49 10.44 -1.33
C SER A 289 -28.72 9.17 -2.15
N GLU A 290 -29.94 8.64 -2.13
CA GLU A 290 -30.30 7.49 -2.98
C GLU A 290 -30.08 7.79 -4.47
N GLU A 291 -30.37 9.02 -4.91
CA GLU A 291 -30.16 9.43 -6.31
C GLU A 291 -28.68 9.51 -6.68
N ASP A 292 -27.81 9.93 -5.76
CA ASP A 292 -26.37 9.97 -6.00
C ASP A 292 -25.76 8.57 -6.04
N ILE A 293 -26.21 7.67 -5.14
CA ILE A 293 -25.80 6.25 -5.17
C ILE A 293 -26.21 5.62 -6.50
N ALA A 294 -27.47 5.80 -6.92
CA ALA A 294 -27.95 5.24 -8.19
C ALA A 294 -27.15 5.77 -9.39
N ARG A 295 -26.83 7.07 -9.40
CA ARG A 295 -26.06 7.70 -10.49
C ARG A 295 -24.63 7.18 -10.57
N GLU A 296 -23.91 7.15 -9.45
CA GLU A 296 -22.52 6.68 -9.41
C GLU A 296 -22.45 5.16 -9.64
N PHE A 297 -23.44 4.40 -9.17
CA PHE A 297 -23.56 2.97 -9.46
C PHE A 297 -23.77 2.72 -10.96
N ALA A 298 -24.69 3.44 -11.61
CA ALA A 298 -24.92 3.32 -13.05
C ALA A 298 -23.67 3.68 -13.87
N LYS A 299 -22.95 4.72 -13.46
CA LYS A 299 -21.68 5.10 -14.07
C LYS A 299 -20.62 4.01 -13.93
N GLY A 300 -20.45 3.47 -12.71
CA GLY A 300 -19.51 2.39 -12.44
C GLY A 300 -19.85 1.10 -13.19
N MET A 301 -21.13 0.72 -13.26
CA MET A 301 -21.59 -0.45 -14.02
C MET A 301 -21.36 -0.29 -15.53
N GLY A 302 -21.40 0.94 -16.05
CA GLY A 302 -21.11 1.22 -17.46
C GLY A 302 -19.65 1.02 -17.86
N GLU A 303 -18.72 1.04 -16.90
CA GLU A 303 -17.29 0.78 -17.13
C GLU A 303 -16.94 -0.72 -17.10
N ILE A 304 -17.86 -1.58 -16.66
CA ILE A 304 -17.64 -3.02 -16.53
C ILE A 304 -17.82 -3.71 -17.88
N ASP A 305 -16.80 -4.44 -18.33
CA ASP A 305 -16.93 -5.33 -19.49
C ASP A 305 -17.80 -6.55 -19.14
N ALA A 306 -19.05 -6.53 -19.62
CA ALA A 306 -20.01 -7.60 -19.41
C ALA A 306 -19.52 -8.97 -19.93
N GLN A 307 -18.70 -9.00 -20.98
CA GLN A 307 -18.15 -10.24 -21.53
C GLN A 307 -17.07 -10.81 -20.61
N GLU A 308 -16.21 -9.96 -20.04
CA GLU A 308 -15.20 -10.39 -19.06
C GLU A 308 -15.85 -10.93 -17.79
N VAL A 309 -16.91 -10.27 -17.31
CA VAL A 309 -17.71 -10.75 -16.18
C VAL A 309 -18.34 -12.10 -16.50
N ALA A 310 -18.97 -12.26 -17.66
CA ALA A 310 -19.60 -13.52 -18.07
C ALA A 310 -18.58 -14.68 -18.15
N ASN A 311 -17.40 -14.41 -18.71
CA ASN A 311 -16.30 -15.38 -18.77
C ASN A 311 -15.81 -15.77 -17.37
N THR A 312 -15.68 -14.79 -16.47
CA THR A 312 -15.26 -15.03 -15.08
C THR A 312 -16.29 -15.85 -14.31
N ILE A 313 -17.57 -15.50 -14.41
CA ILE A 313 -18.67 -16.25 -13.79
C ILE A 313 -18.68 -17.69 -14.30
N SER A 314 -18.53 -17.91 -15.61
CA SER A 314 -18.50 -19.25 -16.21
C SER A 314 -17.36 -20.10 -15.64
N ARG A 315 -16.16 -19.52 -15.50
CA ARG A 315 -15.00 -20.19 -14.89
C ARG A 315 -15.25 -20.53 -13.42
N LEU A 316 -15.83 -19.59 -12.66
CA LEU A 316 -16.19 -19.80 -11.25
C LEU A 316 -17.24 -20.91 -11.09
N CYS A 317 -18.30 -20.91 -11.91
CA CYS A 317 -19.29 -21.99 -11.94
C CYS A 317 -18.64 -23.35 -12.21
N GLY A 318 -17.69 -23.41 -13.14
CA GLY A 318 -16.90 -24.61 -13.40
C GLY A 318 -16.13 -25.11 -12.17
N ILE A 319 -15.49 -24.20 -11.42
CA ILE A 319 -14.79 -24.53 -10.17
C ILE A 319 -15.78 -25.02 -9.11
N VAL A 320 -16.88 -24.30 -8.89
CA VAL A 320 -17.90 -24.65 -7.88
C VAL A 320 -18.53 -26.01 -8.18
N ASN A 321 -18.82 -26.31 -9.45
CA ASN A 321 -19.36 -27.61 -9.86
C ASN A 321 -18.37 -28.75 -9.55
N ARG A 322 -17.06 -28.56 -9.80
CA ARG A 322 -16.03 -29.53 -9.43
C ARG A 322 -15.92 -29.71 -7.92
N VAL A 323 -15.93 -28.61 -7.15
CA VAL A 323 -15.91 -28.67 -5.68
C VAL A 323 -17.15 -29.38 -5.14
N ARG A 324 -18.34 -29.07 -5.66
CA ARG A 324 -19.60 -29.75 -5.27
C ARG A 324 -19.55 -31.25 -5.53
N ALA A 325 -18.96 -31.67 -6.65
CA ALA A 325 -18.83 -33.08 -7.00
C ALA A 325 -17.95 -33.86 -6.00
N VAL A 326 -16.93 -33.20 -5.41
CA VAL A 326 -16.01 -33.82 -4.44
C VAL A 326 -16.50 -33.68 -2.99
N THR A 327 -17.01 -32.50 -2.62
CA THR A 327 -17.44 -32.15 -1.25
C THR A 327 -18.83 -31.50 -1.22
N PRO A 328 -19.91 -32.28 -1.43
CA PRO A 328 -21.26 -31.72 -1.60
C PRO A 328 -21.82 -31.00 -0.36
N GLY A 329 -21.34 -31.33 0.85
CA GLY A 329 -21.85 -30.76 2.10
C GLY A 329 -21.36 -29.34 2.42
N VAL A 330 -20.17 -28.95 1.95
CA VAL A 330 -19.54 -27.67 2.33
C VAL A 330 -20.33 -26.48 1.80
N ILE A 331 -20.66 -26.51 0.50
CA ILE A 331 -21.41 -25.42 -0.15
C ILE A 331 -22.80 -25.28 0.49
N ARG A 332 -23.49 -26.41 0.75
CA ARG A 332 -24.81 -26.40 1.38
C ARG A 332 -24.76 -25.73 2.76
N ASN A 333 -23.82 -26.11 3.61
CA ASN A 333 -23.71 -25.56 4.96
C ASN A 333 -23.41 -24.05 4.95
N THR A 334 -22.48 -23.61 4.10
CA THR A 334 -22.15 -22.19 3.95
C THR A 334 -23.34 -21.40 3.42
N LEU A 335 -24.05 -21.91 2.41
CA LEU A 335 -25.25 -21.26 1.87
C LEU A 335 -26.38 -21.18 2.90
N SER A 336 -26.62 -22.25 3.67
CA SER A 336 -27.64 -22.23 4.72
C SER A 336 -27.31 -21.21 5.81
N GLN A 337 -26.05 -21.09 6.23
CA GLN A 337 -25.64 -20.07 7.19
C GLN A 337 -25.81 -18.65 6.63
N ALA A 338 -25.42 -18.44 5.37
CA ALA A 338 -25.58 -17.16 4.70
C ALA A 338 -27.06 -16.76 4.60
N VAL A 339 -27.92 -17.63 4.07
CA VAL A 339 -29.36 -17.38 3.91
C VAL A 339 -30.04 -17.08 5.24
N ASN A 340 -29.71 -17.83 6.30
CA ASN A 340 -30.28 -17.61 7.63
C ASN A 340 -29.85 -16.28 8.27
N SER A 341 -28.84 -15.60 7.74
CA SER A 341 -28.36 -14.30 8.23
C SER A 341 -28.92 -13.09 7.48
N LEU A 342 -29.67 -13.33 6.41
CA LEU A 342 -30.24 -12.25 5.58
C LEU A 342 -31.52 -11.70 6.19
N ASP A 343 -31.74 -10.40 6.01
CA ASP A 343 -33.03 -9.77 6.28
C ASP A 343 -34.05 -10.21 5.22
N ALA A 344 -35.08 -10.96 5.63
CA ALA A 344 -36.07 -11.52 4.73
C ALA A 344 -36.89 -10.46 4.00
N GLN A 345 -37.09 -9.28 4.60
CA GLN A 345 -37.87 -8.20 3.99
C GLN A 345 -37.08 -7.54 2.86
N GLU A 346 -35.85 -7.11 3.13
CA GLU A 346 -34.97 -6.47 2.14
C GLU A 346 -34.64 -7.42 0.98
N VAL A 347 -34.38 -8.71 1.29
CA VAL A 347 -34.19 -9.73 0.26
C VAL A 347 -35.47 -9.92 -0.56
N GLY A 348 -36.64 -9.91 0.08
CA GLY A 348 -37.92 -10.04 -0.60
C GLY A 348 -38.21 -8.88 -1.56
N GLU A 349 -37.90 -7.65 -1.16
CA GLU A 349 -38.00 -6.46 -2.01
C GLU A 349 -37.00 -6.51 -3.17
N THR A 350 -35.75 -6.83 -2.88
CA THR A 350 -34.69 -6.99 -3.88
C THR A 350 -35.05 -8.05 -4.91
N ALA A 351 -35.50 -9.21 -4.46
CA ALA A 351 -35.88 -10.31 -5.33
C ALA A 351 -37.05 -9.96 -6.26
N ARG A 352 -38.02 -9.15 -5.80
CA ARG A 352 -39.19 -8.77 -6.61
C ARG A 352 -38.82 -8.01 -7.87
N TRP A 353 -38.00 -6.96 -7.75
CA TRP A 353 -37.59 -6.18 -8.93
C TRP A 353 -36.52 -6.93 -9.74
N LEU A 354 -35.56 -7.56 -9.07
CA LEU A 354 -34.46 -8.27 -9.73
C LEU A 354 -34.95 -9.46 -10.56
N THR A 355 -36.00 -10.15 -10.13
CA THR A 355 -36.58 -11.26 -10.90
C THR A 355 -37.08 -10.80 -12.26
N GLY A 356 -37.66 -9.60 -12.37
CA GLY A 356 -38.09 -9.03 -13.65
C GLY A 356 -36.92 -8.91 -14.63
N ASP A 357 -35.85 -8.24 -14.19
CA ASP A 357 -34.67 -7.96 -15.00
C ASP A 357 -33.87 -9.23 -15.36
N ILE A 358 -33.77 -10.16 -14.39
CA ILE A 358 -33.10 -11.45 -14.58
C ILE A 358 -33.86 -12.33 -15.57
N VAL A 359 -35.19 -12.40 -15.49
CA VAL A 359 -35.98 -13.27 -16.38
C VAL A 359 -35.78 -12.90 -17.84
N GLU A 360 -35.70 -11.61 -18.16
CA GLU A 360 -35.40 -11.17 -19.53
C GLU A 360 -33.98 -11.54 -19.95
N SER A 361 -33.01 -11.32 -19.06
CA SER A 361 -31.59 -11.58 -19.30
C SER A 361 -31.24 -13.07 -19.38
N LEU A 362 -32.00 -13.94 -18.69
CA LEU A 362 -31.78 -15.40 -18.67
C LEU A 362 -32.46 -16.15 -19.81
N LYS A 363 -33.32 -15.51 -20.62
CA LYS A 363 -33.95 -16.16 -21.78
C LYS A 363 -32.98 -16.98 -22.64
N PRO A 364 -31.74 -16.51 -22.94
CA PRO A 364 -30.79 -17.28 -23.76
C PRO A 364 -30.29 -18.57 -23.11
N VAL A 365 -30.27 -18.65 -21.78
CA VAL A 365 -29.79 -19.82 -21.01
C VAL A 365 -30.91 -20.55 -20.28
N ALA A 366 -32.16 -20.15 -20.55
CA ALA A 366 -33.34 -20.58 -19.81
C ALA A 366 -33.56 -22.10 -19.87
N SER A 367 -33.27 -22.75 -21.00
CA SER A 367 -33.44 -24.20 -21.16
C SER A 367 -32.58 -25.01 -20.19
N GLU A 368 -31.42 -24.51 -19.81
CA GLU A 368 -30.48 -25.19 -18.92
C GLU A 368 -30.72 -24.82 -17.45
N VAL A 369 -31.06 -23.55 -17.19
CA VAL A 369 -31.16 -23.01 -15.83
C VAL A 369 -32.56 -23.18 -15.23
N LEU A 370 -33.62 -23.03 -16.03
CA LEU A 370 -34.99 -23.09 -15.51
C LEU A 370 -35.38 -24.47 -14.99
N PRO A 371 -35.08 -25.62 -15.63
CA PRO A 371 -35.50 -26.91 -15.10
C PRO A 371 -35.03 -27.21 -13.66
N PRO A 372 -33.75 -27.03 -13.29
CA PRO A 372 -33.33 -27.23 -11.90
C PRO A 372 -33.89 -26.17 -10.95
N LEU A 373 -34.04 -24.91 -11.38
CA LEU A 373 -34.67 -23.87 -10.56
C LEU A 373 -36.14 -24.17 -10.28
N ILE A 374 -36.92 -24.53 -11.30
CA ILE A 374 -38.34 -24.89 -11.16
C ILE A 374 -38.49 -26.08 -10.22
N ARG A 375 -37.63 -27.11 -10.34
CA ARG A 375 -37.63 -28.25 -9.40
C ARG A 375 -37.31 -27.81 -7.97
N GLY A 376 -36.28 -26.99 -7.78
CA GLY A 376 -35.90 -26.48 -6.46
C GLY A 376 -37.00 -25.61 -5.83
N ILE A 377 -37.61 -24.72 -6.62
CA ILE A 377 -38.77 -23.91 -6.19
C ILE A 377 -39.95 -24.82 -5.87
N ALA A 378 -40.27 -25.80 -6.71
CA ALA A 378 -41.35 -26.75 -6.44
C ALA A 378 -41.11 -27.54 -5.15
N ASP A 379 -39.87 -27.92 -4.85
CA ASP A 379 -39.51 -28.57 -3.59
C ASP A 379 -39.62 -27.63 -2.39
N LEU A 380 -39.27 -26.34 -2.53
CA LEU A 380 -39.47 -25.31 -1.51
C LEU A 380 -40.95 -24.99 -1.25
N LEU A 381 -41.77 -25.06 -2.31
CA LEU A 381 -43.21 -24.76 -2.26
C LEU A 381 -44.05 -25.99 -1.90
N ARG A 382 -43.44 -27.18 -1.70
CA ARG A 382 -44.18 -28.32 -1.17
C ARG A 382 -44.77 -27.92 0.19
N PRO A 383 -46.08 -28.15 0.39
CA PRO A 383 -46.76 -27.65 1.58
C PRO A 383 -46.11 -28.22 2.83
N ASP A 384 -45.59 -27.32 3.67
CA ASP A 384 -45.32 -27.64 5.07
C ASP A 384 -46.69 -27.86 5.75
N PRO A 385 -46.93 -29.01 6.41
CA PRO A 385 -48.20 -29.28 7.11
C PRO A 385 -48.60 -28.20 8.13
N ALA A 386 -47.70 -27.27 8.50
CA ALA A 386 -47.94 -26.19 9.44
C ALA A 386 -48.57 -24.89 8.86
N GLY A 387 -48.88 -24.83 7.56
CA GLY A 387 -49.66 -23.73 6.97
C GLY A 387 -48.82 -22.67 6.25
N GLY A 388 -48.87 -22.68 4.91
CA GLY A 388 -48.17 -21.71 4.05
C GLY A 388 -48.85 -20.34 4.00
N SER A 389 -48.05 -19.28 3.78
CA SER A 389 -48.55 -17.90 3.66
C SER A 389 -49.50 -17.73 2.47
N ARG A 390 -50.43 -16.77 2.56
CA ARG A 390 -51.38 -16.44 1.50
C ARG A 390 -50.69 -16.10 0.17
N GLU A 391 -49.58 -15.37 0.23
CA GLU A 391 -48.77 -14.97 -0.93
C GLU A 391 -48.14 -16.18 -1.64
N ILE A 392 -47.67 -17.18 -0.88
CA ILE A 392 -47.15 -18.44 -1.45
C ILE A 392 -48.25 -19.18 -2.21
N ASN A 393 -49.46 -19.22 -1.66
CA ASN A 393 -50.61 -19.84 -2.32
C ASN A 393 -51.02 -19.09 -3.60
N GLU A 394 -50.95 -17.76 -3.60
CA GLU A 394 -51.21 -16.92 -4.78
C GLU A 394 -50.13 -17.13 -5.86
N ALA A 395 -48.84 -17.18 -5.50
CA ALA A 395 -47.75 -17.48 -6.41
C ALA A 395 -47.85 -18.90 -7.01
N LEU A 396 -48.25 -19.89 -6.21
CA LEU A 396 -48.53 -21.25 -6.67
C LEU A 396 -49.71 -21.31 -7.65
N ALA A 397 -50.78 -20.56 -7.37
CA ALA A 397 -51.93 -20.47 -8.27
C ALA A 397 -51.53 -19.83 -9.61
N TYR A 398 -50.72 -18.77 -9.58
CA TYR A 398 -50.17 -18.13 -10.78
C TYR A 398 -49.30 -19.11 -11.59
N LEU A 399 -48.36 -19.81 -10.94
CA LEU A 399 -47.51 -20.81 -11.58
C LEU A 399 -48.33 -21.94 -12.22
N LYS A 400 -49.34 -22.46 -11.51
CA LYS A 400 -50.25 -23.49 -12.01
C LYS A 400 -51.03 -23.01 -13.23
N SER A 401 -51.50 -21.76 -13.22
CA SER A 401 -52.16 -21.13 -14.37
C SER A 401 -51.23 -21.01 -15.57
N ALA A 402 -50.00 -20.53 -15.36
CA ALA A 402 -48.99 -20.38 -16.42
C ALA A 402 -48.55 -21.70 -17.06
N ILE A 403 -48.53 -22.80 -16.29
CA ILE A 403 -48.22 -24.14 -16.79
C ILE A 403 -49.42 -24.70 -17.58
N ASN A 404 -50.62 -24.66 -16.99
CA ASN A 404 -51.83 -25.24 -17.58
C ASN A 404 -52.30 -24.49 -18.85
N SER A 405 -51.98 -23.20 -18.99
CA SER A 405 -52.29 -22.42 -20.18
C SER A 405 -51.48 -22.83 -21.42
N LYS A 406 -50.33 -23.51 -21.26
CA LYS A 406 -49.58 -24.11 -22.37
C LYS A 406 -50.11 -25.47 -22.80
N GLU A 407 -50.71 -26.24 -21.89
CA GLU A 407 -51.33 -27.54 -22.21
C GLU A 407 -52.63 -27.39 -23.03
N ALA A 408 -53.23 -26.20 -23.08
CA ALA A 408 -54.44 -25.92 -23.87
C ALA A 408 -54.18 -25.55 -25.34
N VAL A 409 -52.90 -25.44 -25.76
CA VAL A 409 -52.48 -25.04 -27.13
C VAL A 409 -51.75 -26.16 -27.87
N LEU A 410 -51.60 -27.34 -27.24
CA LEU A 410 -51.23 -28.61 -27.87
C LEU A 410 -52.48 -29.48 -27.99
#